data_AF-A0A956M603-F1
#
_entry.id   AF-A0A956M603-F1
#
_cell.length_a   1.000
_cell.length_b   1.000
_cell.length_c   1.000
_cell.angle_alpha   90.00
_cell.angle_beta   90.00
_cell.angle_gamma   90.00
#
_symmetry.space_group_name_H-M   'P 1'
#
loop_
_entity.id
_entity.type
_entity.pdbx_description
1 polymer ?
#
loop_
_entity_poly.entity_id
_entity_poly.type
_entity_poly.pdbx_seq_one_letter_code
_entity_poly.pdbx_strand_id
1 'polypeptide(L)'
;VGYAGLKDKHALVTQTFSLHMPQADIAAVQAAIEADLGLKAEWSQRHRNKLRTGHLHANRFRILLQHPIADAMPIAEQIAAALKTRSVPNYYGEQRFGFAGDNAARGREILKGRGVRQPWKKRFLIDALRSELFNIWLAARIERGWFDTLVVGDVARKEDSGGLFEVEDVAADLPRFQAREISHTGPMYGHKMRWASHDAGELEQRILADAEITEDMLKRARAQGTRRVDRIFVDDLTMQADEQGIWFSFTLPPGAYATTVLREFMKSVDT
;
A
#
# COMPACT_ATOMS: atom_id res chain seq x y z
N VAL A 1 -18.99 14.48 -6.22
CA VAL A 1 -18.84 13.13 -5.64
C VAL A 1 -17.60 13.07 -4.74
N GLY A 2 -17.68 12.44 -3.58
CA GLY A 2 -16.54 12.12 -2.70
C GLY A 2 -16.42 10.62 -2.53
N TYR A 3 -15.21 10.09 -2.35
CA TYR A 3 -14.95 8.65 -2.23
C TYR A 3 -13.70 8.40 -1.39
N ALA A 4 -13.57 7.18 -0.85
CA ALA A 4 -12.47 6.81 0.04
C ALA A 4 -11.20 6.34 -0.71
N GLY A 5 -11.35 5.82 -1.93
CA GLY A 5 -10.24 5.42 -2.78
C GLY A 5 -10.70 5.13 -4.20
N LEU A 6 -9.73 4.95 -5.10
CA LEU A 6 -10.00 4.35 -6.40
C LEU A 6 -10.01 2.83 -6.25
N LYS A 7 -10.69 2.16 -7.18
CA LYS A 7 -10.82 0.71 -7.25
C LYS A 7 -10.47 0.24 -8.66
N ASP A 8 -10.14 -1.04 -8.76
CA ASP A 8 -9.73 -1.62 -10.04
C ASP A 8 -10.86 -1.53 -11.06
N LYS A 9 -10.51 -1.10 -12.28
CA LYS A 9 -11.46 -0.96 -13.39
C LYS A 9 -11.95 -2.32 -13.88
N HIS A 10 -11.09 -3.33 -13.82
CA HIS A 10 -11.34 -4.69 -14.32
C HIS A 10 -11.58 -5.65 -13.15
N ALA A 11 -12.61 -5.35 -12.34
CA ALA A 11 -13.05 -6.16 -11.21
C ALA A 11 -14.52 -5.88 -10.89
N LEU A 12 -15.19 -6.83 -10.23
CA LEU A 12 -16.47 -6.55 -9.57
C LEU A 12 -16.19 -5.86 -8.23
N VAL A 13 -16.69 -4.64 -8.07
CA VAL A 13 -16.33 -3.78 -6.93
C VAL A 13 -17.58 -3.22 -6.27
N THR A 14 -17.63 -3.34 -4.95
CA THR A 14 -18.56 -2.57 -4.10
C THR A 14 -17.79 -1.48 -3.37
N GLN A 15 -18.22 -0.23 -3.49
CA GLN A 15 -17.62 0.90 -2.77
C GLN A 15 -18.68 1.94 -2.40
N THR A 16 -18.50 2.55 -1.22
CA THR A 16 -19.28 3.72 -0.80
C THR A 16 -18.72 5.02 -1.36
N PHE A 17 -19.61 5.88 -1.86
CA PHE A 17 -19.30 7.26 -2.23
C PHE A 17 -20.33 8.22 -1.60
N SER A 18 -19.96 9.49 -1.49
CA SER A 18 -20.83 10.54 -0.96
C SER A 18 -21.22 11.54 -2.04
N LEU A 19 -22.49 11.93 -2.07
CA LEU A 19 -23.04 13.00 -2.91
C LEU A 19 -23.45 14.18 -2.01
N HIS A 20 -23.13 15.40 -2.44
CA HIS A 20 -23.56 16.60 -1.71
C HIS A 20 -24.89 17.08 -2.28
N MET A 21 -25.99 16.55 -1.75
CA MET A 21 -27.36 16.81 -2.20
C MET A 21 -28.31 16.97 -1.00
N PRO A 22 -28.24 18.10 -0.26
CA PRO A 22 -28.88 18.25 1.05
C PRO A 22 -30.40 18.09 1.03
N GLN A 23 -31.08 18.44 -0.06
CA GLN A 23 -32.55 18.39 -0.18
C GLN A 23 -33.06 17.27 -1.08
N ALA A 24 -32.18 16.45 -1.66
CA ALA A 24 -32.62 15.40 -2.58
C ALA A 24 -33.33 14.26 -1.82
N ASP A 25 -34.33 13.68 -2.46
CA ASP A 25 -34.90 12.40 -2.04
C ASP A 25 -33.91 11.27 -2.34
N ILE A 26 -33.65 10.44 -1.33
CA ILE A 26 -32.64 9.38 -1.41
C ILE A 26 -33.08 8.29 -2.38
N ALA A 27 -34.37 7.94 -2.37
CA ALA A 27 -34.91 6.88 -3.22
C ALA A 27 -34.83 7.30 -4.70
N ALA A 28 -35.22 8.54 -5.01
CA ALA A 28 -35.07 9.10 -6.36
C ALA A 28 -33.60 9.12 -6.83
N VAL A 29 -32.66 9.53 -5.98
CA VAL A 29 -31.22 9.54 -6.31
C VAL A 29 -30.70 8.11 -6.55
N GLN A 30 -31.12 7.15 -5.73
CA GLN A 30 -30.76 5.75 -5.90
C GLN A 30 -31.24 5.21 -7.25
N ALA A 31 -32.52 5.41 -7.57
CA ALA A 31 -33.10 4.97 -8.84
C ALA A 31 -32.38 5.57 -10.06
N ALA A 32 -32.02 6.86 -10.00
CA ALA A 32 -31.26 7.51 -11.07
C ALA A 32 -29.85 6.92 -11.25
N ILE A 33 -29.15 6.62 -10.14
CA ILE A 33 -27.83 5.97 -10.21
C ILE A 33 -27.93 4.59 -10.88
N GLU A 34 -28.93 3.80 -10.53
CA GLU A 34 -29.10 2.46 -11.09
C GLU A 34 -29.47 2.51 -12.57
N ALA A 35 -30.39 3.40 -12.95
CA ALA A 35 -30.85 3.55 -14.33
C ALA A 35 -29.78 4.13 -15.26
N ASP A 36 -29.09 5.20 -14.85
CA ASP A 36 -28.21 5.97 -15.74
C ASP A 36 -26.77 5.47 -15.77
N LEU A 37 -26.29 4.86 -14.69
CA LEU A 37 -24.89 4.45 -14.55
C LEU A 37 -24.69 2.93 -14.65
N GLY A 38 -25.77 2.15 -14.73
CA GLY A 38 -25.71 0.69 -14.74
C GLY A 38 -25.06 0.09 -13.48
N LEU A 39 -25.11 0.83 -12.37
CA LEU A 39 -24.61 0.39 -11.07
C LEU A 39 -25.76 -0.24 -10.28
N LYS A 40 -25.44 -1.13 -9.33
CA LYS A 40 -26.39 -1.61 -8.34
C LYS A 40 -26.18 -0.87 -7.03
N ALA A 41 -27.22 -0.29 -6.45
CA ALA A 41 -27.14 0.33 -5.14
C ALA A 41 -27.43 -0.71 -4.04
N GLU A 42 -26.42 -1.05 -3.25
CA GLU A 42 -26.62 -1.97 -2.11
C GLU A 42 -27.34 -1.30 -0.93
N TRP A 43 -27.09 -0.01 -0.71
CA TRP A 43 -27.75 0.81 0.31
C TRP A 43 -27.53 2.31 0.04
N SER A 44 -28.35 3.16 0.67
CA SER A 44 -28.19 4.62 0.64
C SER A 44 -28.66 5.26 1.96
N GLN A 45 -27.89 6.23 2.47
CA GLN A 45 -28.22 6.92 3.73
C GLN A 45 -27.66 8.36 3.74
N ARG A 46 -28.32 9.27 4.46
CA ARG A 46 -27.77 10.61 4.73
C ARG A 46 -26.54 10.51 5.63
N HIS A 47 -25.55 11.33 5.33
CA HIS A 47 -24.36 11.50 6.16
C HIS A 47 -23.93 12.96 6.14
N ARG A 48 -23.33 13.43 7.25
CA ARG A 48 -22.93 14.85 7.39
C ARG A 48 -21.58 15.15 6.74
N ASN A 49 -20.72 14.15 6.57
CA ASN A 49 -19.36 14.38 6.08
C ASN A 49 -19.17 13.84 4.65
N LYS A 50 -18.46 14.63 3.84
CA LYS A 50 -17.95 14.16 2.55
C LYS A 50 -16.91 13.07 2.77
N LEU A 51 -17.02 11.96 2.04
CA LEU A 51 -15.96 10.95 1.97
C LEU A 51 -14.75 11.51 1.21
N ARG A 52 -13.57 11.35 1.79
CA ARG A 52 -12.28 11.78 1.21
C ARG A 52 -11.36 10.58 1.10
N THR A 53 -10.36 10.69 0.24
CA THR A 53 -9.33 9.67 0.08
C THR A 53 -8.72 9.30 1.44
N GLY A 54 -8.65 8.00 1.75
CA GLY A 54 -8.20 7.50 3.05
C GLY A 54 -9.33 7.27 4.08
N HIS A 55 -10.57 7.67 3.80
CA HIS A 55 -11.73 7.38 4.67
C HIS A 55 -12.25 5.93 4.48
N LEU A 56 -11.35 4.94 4.49
CA LEU A 56 -11.69 3.53 4.50
C LEU A 56 -10.83 2.81 5.53
N HIS A 57 -11.40 1.79 6.16
CA HIS A 57 -10.65 0.95 7.09
C HIS A 57 -9.82 -0.10 6.34
N ALA A 58 -10.40 -0.75 5.33
CA ALA A 58 -9.77 -1.84 4.61
C ALA A 58 -10.47 -2.09 3.26
N ASN A 59 -9.89 -2.96 2.44
CA ASN A 59 -10.55 -3.59 1.31
C ASN A 59 -10.56 -5.10 1.52
N ARG A 60 -11.72 -5.73 1.32
CA ARG A 60 -11.84 -7.18 1.27
C ARG A 60 -11.73 -7.64 -0.17
N PHE A 61 -10.89 -8.63 -0.40
CA PHE A 61 -10.65 -9.23 -1.70
C PHE A 61 -11.21 -10.64 -1.74
N ARG A 62 -11.73 -11.01 -2.91
CA ARG A 62 -12.01 -12.40 -3.29
C ARG A 62 -11.52 -12.58 -4.72
N ILE A 63 -10.45 -13.35 -4.89
CA ILE A 63 -9.73 -13.46 -6.17
C ILE A 63 -9.55 -14.94 -6.51
N LEU A 64 -9.87 -15.31 -7.74
CA LEU A 64 -9.61 -16.64 -8.28
C LEU A 64 -8.24 -16.62 -8.98
N LEU A 65 -7.31 -17.45 -8.51
CA LEU A 65 -6.13 -17.79 -9.30
C LEU A 65 -6.47 -19.00 -10.16
N GLN A 66 -6.51 -18.80 -11.47
CA GLN A 66 -6.83 -19.84 -12.45
C GLN A 66 -5.59 -20.61 -12.89
N HIS A 67 -5.81 -21.77 -13.52
CA HIS A 67 -4.75 -22.62 -14.07
C HIS A 67 -3.69 -23.06 -13.03
N PRO A 68 -4.11 -23.67 -11.91
CA PRO A 68 -3.18 -24.14 -10.90
C PRO A 68 -2.27 -25.25 -11.46
N ILE A 69 -1.05 -25.30 -10.96
CA ILE A 69 -0.18 -26.47 -11.12
C ILE A 69 -0.76 -27.69 -10.38
N ALA A 70 -0.22 -28.88 -10.67
CA ALA A 70 -0.49 -30.05 -9.83
C ALA A 70 -0.13 -29.75 -8.36
N ASP A 71 -0.94 -30.26 -7.43
CA ASP A 71 -0.77 -30.07 -5.98
C ASP A 71 -0.77 -28.60 -5.50
N ALA A 72 -1.31 -27.67 -6.29
CA ALA A 72 -1.36 -26.25 -5.91
C ALA A 72 -2.09 -26.01 -4.59
N MET A 73 -3.14 -26.76 -4.26
CA MET A 73 -3.87 -26.57 -3.00
C MET A 73 -3.03 -26.95 -1.77
N PRO A 74 -2.43 -28.16 -1.67
CA PRO A 74 -1.48 -28.47 -0.61
C PRO A 74 -0.33 -27.46 -0.46
N ILE A 75 0.25 -27.00 -1.57
CA ILE A 75 1.32 -25.98 -1.55
C ILE A 75 0.77 -24.66 -0.99
N ALA A 76 -0.40 -24.24 -1.45
CA ALA A 76 -1.05 -23.01 -0.97
C ALA A 76 -1.37 -23.09 0.52
N GLU A 77 -1.80 -24.24 1.04
CA GLU A 77 -2.02 -24.47 2.47
C GLU A 77 -0.75 -24.27 3.30
N GLN A 78 0.40 -24.76 2.83
CA GLN A 78 1.69 -24.55 3.48
C GLN A 78 2.09 -23.06 3.49
N ILE A 79 1.92 -22.37 2.35
CA ILE A 79 2.20 -20.93 2.24
C ILE A 79 1.27 -20.14 3.16
N ALA A 80 -0.03 -20.45 3.18
CA ALA A 80 -1.01 -19.80 4.05
C ALA A 80 -0.68 -20.00 5.53
N ALA A 81 -0.23 -21.20 5.93
CA ALA A 81 0.22 -21.45 7.29
C ALA A 81 1.43 -20.58 7.67
N ALA A 82 2.40 -20.40 6.77
CA ALA A 82 3.53 -19.50 6.99
C ALA A 82 3.08 -18.03 7.13
N LEU A 83 2.18 -17.56 6.25
CA LEU A 83 1.66 -16.18 6.27
C LEU A 83 0.82 -15.84 7.51
N LYS A 84 0.27 -16.83 8.23
CA LYS A 84 -0.39 -16.56 9.52
C LYS A 84 0.58 -16.09 10.60
N THR A 85 1.83 -16.55 10.54
CA THR A 85 2.86 -16.26 11.55
C THR A 85 3.80 -15.13 11.13
N ARG A 86 3.92 -14.88 9.82
CA ARG A 86 4.83 -13.88 9.26
C ARG A 86 4.06 -12.76 8.56
N SER A 87 4.63 -11.56 8.56
CA SER A 87 4.11 -10.45 7.75
C SER A 87 4.57 -10.56 6.30
N VAL A 88 3.76 -10.05 5.38
CA VAL A 88 4.13 -9.87 3.97
C VAL A 88 4.76 -8.49 3.77
N PRO A 89 5.87 -8.35 3.04
CA PRO A 89 6.45 -7.05 2.69
C PRO A 89 5.50 -6.19 1.85
N ASN A 90 5.17 -4.98 2.31
CA ASN A 90 4.17 -4.07 1.73
C ASN A 90 4.68 -3.26 0.53
N TYR A 91 5.23 -3.94 -0.47
CA TYR A 91 5.69 -3.32 -1.72
C TYR A 91 4.56 -2.56 -2.43
N TYR A 92 4.93 -1.47 -3.10
CA TYR A 92 4.11 -0.91 -4.16
C TYR A 92 4.16 -1.83 -5.38
N GLY A 93 3.00 -2.27 -5.86
CA GLY A 93 2.90 -3.13 -7.06
C GLY A 93 3.21 -2.40 -8.37
N GLU A 94 3.47 -3.16 -9.43
CA GLU A 94 3.86 -2.66 -10.77
C GLU A 94 2.91 -1.60 -11.35
N GLN A 95 1.61 -1.73 -11.08
CA GLN A 95 0.60 -0.75 -11.48
C GLN A 95 0.92 0.69 -11.01
N ARG A 96 1.70 0.85 -9.93
CA ARG A 96 2.15 2.15 -9.42
C ARG A 96 3.15 2.85 -10.34
N PHE A 97 3.92 2.07 -11.10
CA PHE A 97 5.02 2.55 -11.96
C PHE A 97 4.61 2.74 -13.42
N GLY A 98 3.33 2.49 -13.73
CA GLY A 98 2.77 2.66 -15.07
C GLY A 98 3.10 1.49 -16.00
N PHE A 99 2.40 1.42 -17.12
CA PHE A 99 2.52 0.30 -18.07
C PHE A 99 3.94 0.10 -18.62
N ALA A 100 4.66 1.19 -18.86
CA ALA A 100 6.04 1.16 -19.36
C ALA A 100 7.10 1.09 -18.24
N GLY A 101 6.70 1.11 -16.96
CA GLY A 101 7.61 1.16 -15.82
C GLY A 101 8.43 2.47 -15.70
N ASP A 102 8.23 3.45 -16.59
CA ASP A 102 9.07 4.64 -16.72
C ASP A 102 8.68 5.80 -15.78
N ASN A 103 7.58 5.65 -15.01
CA ASN A 103 7.04 6.76 -14.22
C ASN A 103 8.02 7.25 -13.15
N ALA A 104 8.77 6.36 -12.51
CA ALA A 104 9.74 6.71 -11.47
C ALA A 104 10.94 7.48 -12.05
N ALA A 105 11.49 7.00 -13.17
CA ALA A 105 12.56 7.70 -13.90
C ALA A 105 12.12 9.11 -14.33
N ARG A 106 10.89 9.27 -14.81
CA ARG A 106 10.34 10.59 -15.15
C ARG A 106 10.10 11.47 -13.92
N GLY A 107 9.70 10.88 -12.80
CA GLY A 107 9.63 11.55 -11.50
C GLY A 107 10.97 12.13 -11.08
N ARG A 108 12.06 11.38 -11.33
CA ARG A 108 13.45 11.81 -11.07
C ARG A 108 13.82 13.02 -11.92
N GLU A 109 13.59 12.97 -13.22
CA GLU A 109 13.86 14.10 -14.12
C GLU A 109 13.09 15.36 -13.73
N ILE A 110 11.83 15.21 -13.30
CA ILE A 110 11.01 16.31 -12.81
C ILE A 110 11.63 16.99 -11.58
N LEU A 111 12.18 16.21 -10.64
CA LEU A 111 12.88 16.74 -9.46
C LEU A 111 14.19 17.45 -9.86
N LYS A 112 14.87 16.96 -10.90
CA LYS A 112 16.04 17.59 -11.52
C LYS A 112 15.71 18.83 -12.37
N GLY A 113 14.43 19.22 -12.46
CA GLY A 113 13.97 20.43 -13.16
C GLY A 113 13.59 20.22 -14.63
N ARG A 114 13.64 18.97 -15.13
CA ARG A 114 13.27 18.59 -16.50
C ARG A 114 11.91 17.90 -16.47
N GLY A 115 10.84 18.56 -16.93
CA GLY A 115 9.53 17.95 -16.70
C GLY A 115 8.30 18.59 -17.31
N VAL A 116 7.18 17.96 -16.98
CA VAL A 116 5.84 18.29 -17.48
C VAL A 116 5.25 19.52 -16.76
N ARG A 117 4.52 20.35 -17.51
CA ARG A 117 3.85 21.55 -16.96
C ARG A 117 2.61 21.22 -16.14
N GLN A 118 1.94 20.09 -16.40
CA GLN A 118 0.68 19.76 -15.74
C GLN A 118 0.91 19.39 -14.25
N PRO A 119 0.35 20.16 -13.29
CA PRO A 119 0.65 19.95 -11.87
C PRO A 119 0.25 18.57 -11.35
N TRP A 120 -0.89 18.04 -11.80
CA TRP A 120 -1.37 16.71 -11.39
C TRP A 120 -0.42 15.59 -11.88
N LYS A 121 0.05 15.69 -13.13
CA LYS A 121 0.96 14.71 -13.73
C LYS A 121 2.33 14.77 -13.08
N LYS A 122 2.80 15.99 -12.76
CA LYS A 122 4.02 16.23 -11.97
C LYS A 122 3.96 15.48 -10.64
N ARG A 123 2.87 15.69 -9.88
CA ARG A 123 2.67 15.02 -8.59
C ARG A 123 2.63 13.50 -8.73
N PHE A 124 1.89 12.99 -9.70
CA PHE A 124 1.76 11.56 -9.95
C PHE A 124 3.13 10.89 -10.22
N LEU A 125 3.96 11.49 -11.09
CA LEU A 125 5.28 10.95 -11.43
C LEU A 125 6.27 11.03 -10.25
N ILE A 126 6.23 12.11 -9.46
CA ILE A 126 7.04 12.21 -8.23
C ILE A 126 6.60 11.16 -7.21
N ASP A 127 5.30 10.93 -7.06
CA ASP A 127 4.78 9.91 -6.16
C ASP A 127 5.17 8.49 -6.61
N ALA A 128 5.32 8.24 -7.93
CA ALA A 128 5.86 7.00 -8.45
C ALA A 128 7.34 6.82 -8.06
N LEU A 129 8.19 7.83 -8.25
CA LEU A 129 9.59 7.79 -7.77
C LEU A 129 9.68 7.49 -6.27
N ARG A 130 8.90 8.19 -5.45
CA ARG A 130 8.90 7.97 -3.99
C ARG A 130 8.48 6.54 -3.62
N SER A 131 7.56 5.96 -4.39
CA SER A 131 7.12 4.56 -4.23
C SER A 131 8.23 3.57 -4.60
N GLU A 132 9.05 3.90 -5.62
CA GLU A 132 10.20 3.09 -6.05
C GLU A 132 11.30 3.13 -4.98
N LEU A 133 11.64 4.32 -4.48
CA LEU A 133 12.65 4.47 -3.42
C LEU A 133 12.22 3.74 -2.12
N PHE A 134 10.92 3.73 -1.81
CA PHE A 134 10.38 2.91 -0.71
C PHE A 134 10.57 1.41 -0.98
N ASN A 135 10.30 0.93 -2.20
CA ASN A 135 10.52 -0.48 -2.56
C ASN A 135 12.02 -0.86 -2.47
N ILE A 136 12.93 0.02 -2.90
CA ILE A 136 14.39 -0.17 -2.76
C ILE A 136 14.77 -0.26 -1.28
N TRP A 137 14.25 0.62 -0.44
CA TRP A 137 14.47 0.58 1.01
C TRP A 137 13.97 -0.72 1.64
N LEU A 138 12.78 -1.17 1.26
CA LEU A 138 12.20 -2.41 1.78
C LEU A 138 13.00 -3.64 1.35
N ALA A 139 13.42 -3.71 0.08
CA ALA A 139 14.31 -4.76 -0.41
C ALA A 139 15.64 -4.77 0.36
N ALA A 140 16.25 -3.60 0.55
CA ALA A 140 17.50 -3.46 1.28
C ALA A 140 17.38 -3.89 2.76
N ARG A 141 16.23 -3.70 3.40
CA ARG A 141 15.96 -4.25 4.75
C ARG A 141 15.88 -5.77 4.75
N ILE A 142 15.16 -6.34 3.79
CA ILE A 142 15.01 -7.80 3.68
C ILE A 142 16.40 -8.46 3.48
N GLU A 143 17.22 -7.92 2.57
CA GLU A 143 18.57 -8.42 2.30
C GLU A 143 19.49 -8.37 3.54
N ARG A 144 19.27 -7.40 4.44
CA ARG A 144 20.02 -7.25 5.69
C ARG A 144 19.47 -8.11 6.84
N GLY A 145 18.36 -8.82 6.63
CA GLY A 145 17.64 -9.51 7.69
C GLY A 145 16.91 -8.57 8.67
N TRP A 146 16.71 -7.31 8.31
CA TRP A 146 16.09 -6.29 9.16
C TRP A 146 14.55 -6.21 9.02
N PHE A 147 13.94 -7.05 8.19
CA PHE A 147 12.49 -7.03 7.96
C PHE A 147 11.70 -7.69 9.10
N ASP A 148 12.25 -8.77 9.66
CA ASP A 148 11.60 -9.54 10.73
C ASP A 148 12.04 -9.06 12.14
N THR A 149 12.73 -7.92 12.25
CA THR A 149 13.20 -7.33 13.51
C THR A 149 13.22 -5.80 13.45
N LEU A 150 13.39 -5.16 14.61
CA LEU A 150 13.73 -3.75 14.72
C LEU A 150 15.25 -3.55 14.68
N VAL A 151 15.67 -2.37 14.24
CA VAL A 151 17.04 -1.86 14.42
C VAL A 151 17.01 -0.51 15.14
N VAL A 152 18.09 -0.17 15.84
CA VAL A 152 18.21 1.14 16.48
C VAL A 152 18.10 2.25 15.44
N GLY A 153 17.33 3.27 15.77
CA GLY A 153 17.04 4.41 14.89
C GLY A 153 15.90 4.20 13.90
N ASP A 154 15.25 3.02 13.89
CA ASP A 154 14.03 2.82 13.13
C ASP A 154 12.95 3.83 13.53
N VAL A 155 12.21 4.35 12.56
CA VAL A 155 10.94 5.04 12.85
C VAL A 155 9.83 3.99 12.88
N ALA A 156 9.35 3.67 14.07
CA ALA A 156 8.22 2.78 14.28
C ALA A 156 6.89 3.55 14.39
N ARG A 157 5.80 2.85 14.08
CA ARG A 157 4.42 3.33 14.23
C ARG A 157 3.68 2.43 15.21
N LYS A 158 2.96 3.02 16.17
CA LYS A 158 2.01 2.31 17.03
C LYS A 158 0.73 2.00 16.27
N GLU A 159 0.23 0.77 16.33
CA GLU A 159 -0.96 0.37 15.57
C GLU A 159 -2.25 0.99 16.13
N ASP A 160 -2.34 1.18 17.45
CA ASP A 160 -3.52 1.71 18.16
C ASP A 160 -3.81 3.19 17.85
N SER A 161 -2.75 4.01 17.86
CA SER A 161 -2.79 5.47 17.86
C SER A 161 -2.28 6.06 16.55
N GLY A 162 -1.55 5.26 15.75
CA GLY A 162 -0.84 5.71 14.56
C GLY A 162 0.36 6.62 14.86
N GLY A 163 0.73 6.79 16.14
CA GLY A 163 1.83 7.64 16.57
C GLY A 163 3.18 7.09 16.09
N LEU A 164 4.00 7.97 15.51
CA LEU A 164 5.36 7.66 15.10
C LEU A 164 6.34 7.93 16.25
N PHE A 165 7.33 7.05 16.42
CA PHE A 165 8.43 7.22 17.38
C PHE A 165 9.71 6.58 16.84
N GLU A 166 10.85 6.93 17.44
CA GLU A 166 12.14 6.35 17.09
C GLU A 166 12.45 5.19 18.04
N VAL A 167 12.99 4.09 17.50
CA VAL A 167 13.42 2.93 18.28
C VAL A 167 14.81 3.21 18.84
N GLU A 168 14.88 3.51 20.14
CA GLU A 168 16.15 3.75 20.85
C GLU A 168 16.71 2.46 21.47
N ASP A 169 15.82 1.62 22.01
CA ASP A 169 16.17 0.33 22.63
C ASP A 169 15.37 -0.81 21.98
N VAL A 170 16.05 -1.58 21.13
CA VAL A 170 15.47 -2.73 20.45
C VAL A 170 14.98 -3.78 21.45
N ALA A 171 15.69 -4.02 22.56
CA ALA A 171 15.28 -5.04 23.52
C ALA A 171 13.96 -4.68 24.22
N ALA A 172 13.72 -3.38 24.47
CA ALA A 172 12.49 -2.88 25.06
C ALA A 172 11.30 -2.94 24.08
N ASP A 173 11.52 -2.63 22.79
CA ASP A 173 10.45 -2.54 21.80
C ASP A 173 10.18 -3.87 21.05
N LEU A 174 11.13 -4.80 21.01
CA LEU A 174 11.00 -6.07 20.29
C LEU A 174 9.78 -6.89 20.73
N PRO A 175 9.43 -7.02 22.04
CA PRO A 175 8.21 -7.72 22.45
C PRO A 175 6.94 -7.13 21.84
N ARG A 176 6.86 -5.79 21.76
CA ARG A 176 5.72 -5.07 21.18
C ARG A 176 5.65 -5.25 19.66
N PHE A 177 6.81 -5.31 19.00
CA PHE A 177 6.90 -5.59 17.57
C PHE A 177 6.48 -7.03 17.23
N GLN A 178 6.87 -7.99 18.06
CA GLN A 178 6.46 -9.39 17.94
C GLN A 178 4.96 -9.57 18.21
N ALA A 179 4.42 -8.83 19.19
CA ALA A 179 2.99 -8.77 19.49
C ALA A 179 2.17 -7.97 18.45
N ARG A 180 2.81 -7.40 17.41
CA ARG A 180 2.17 -6.59 16.35
C ARG A 180 1.52 -5.29 16.87
N GLU A 181 1.95 -4.79 18.03
CA GLU A 181 1.50 -3.50 18.56
C GLU A 181 2.20 -2.31 17.89
N ILE A 182 3.38 -2.58 17.33
CA ILE A 182 4.17 -1.62 16.57
C ILE A 182 4.71 -2.26 15.29
N SER A 183 4.88 -1.44 14.27
CA SER A 183 5.51 -1.80 13.01
C SER A 183 6.62 -0.80 12.69
N HIS A 184 7.74 -1.27 12.13
CA HIS A 184 8.65 -0.36 11.46
C HIS A 184 7.95 0.32 10.27
N THR A 185 8.51 1.44 9.85
CA THR A 185 7.99 2.19 8.70
C THR A 185 9.12 2.55 7.77
N GLY A 186 8.84 2.62 6.48
CA GLY A 186 9.78 3.08 5.47
C GLY A 186 9.57 4.53 5.04
N PRO A 187 10.59 5.15 4.42
CA PRO A 187 10.55 6.53 3.98
C PRO A 187 9.66 6.67 2.75
N MET A 188 8.66 7.54 2.83
CA MET A 188 8.07 8.13 1.64
C MET A 188 8.69 9.50 1.47
N TYR A 189 9.87 9.58 0.84
CA TYR A 189 10.75 10.76 0.79
C TYR A 189 10.04 12.11 0.58
N GLY A 190 10.35 13.09 1.42
CA GLY A 190 9.88 14.46 1.26
C GLY A 190 10.28 15.37 2.42
N HIS A 191 10.17 16.68 2.21
CA HIS A 191 10.79 17.70 3.08
C HIS A 191 10.20 17.87 4.49
N LYS A 192 9.14 17.13 4.84
CA LYS A 192 8.54 17.07 6.18
C LYS A 192 8.48 15.65 6.74
N MET A 193 9.10 14.67 6.09
CA MET A 193 9.12 13.33 6.66
C MET A 193 10.01 13.31 7.91
N ARG A 194 9.68 12.42 8.85
CA ARG A 194 10.61 12.05 9.91
C ARG A 194 11.66 11.10 9.34
N TRP A 195 12.92 11.49 9.44
CA TRP A 195 14.06 10.63 9.10
C TRP A 195 14.25 9.58 10.19
N ALA A 196 14.71 8.39 9.78
CA ALA A 196 15.34 7.45 10.71
C ALA A 196 16.72 7.96 11.13
N SER A 197 17.28 7.38 12.19
CA SER A 197 18.62 7.68 12.71
C SER A 197 19.50 6.43 12.66
N HIS A 198 20.78 6.56 13.02
CA HIS A 198 21.76 5.46 13.04
C HIS A 198 21.78 4.68 11.71
N ASP A 199 22.04 3.37 11.75
CA ASP A 199 22.10 2.48 10.59
C ASP A 199 20.81 2.53 9.73
N ALA A 200 19.64 2.69 10.34
CA ALA A 200 18.38 2.85 9.61
C ALA A 200 18.35 4.17 8.82
N GLY A 201 18.80 5.27 9.43
CA GLY A 201 18.92 6.57 8.80
C GLY A 201 19.96 6.61 7.70
N GLU A 202 21.12 5.97 7.90
CA GLU A 202 22.17 5.84 6.89
C GLU A 202 21.67 5.10 5.64
N LEU A 203 20.86 4.05 5.83
CA LEU A 203 20.20 3.35 4.73
C LEU A 203 19.28 4.30 3.95
N GLU A 204 18.43 5.07 4.64
CA GLU A 204 17.52 6.02 4.00
C GLU A 204 18.26 7.11 3.22
N GLN A 205 19.35 7.65 3.79
CA GLN A 205 20.15 8.68 3.15
C GLN A 205 20.91 8.16 1.93
N ARG A 206 21.51 6.97 2.04
CA ARG A 206 22.22 6.34 0.92
C ARG A 206 21.31 6.08 -0.27
N ILE A 207 20.10 5.55 -0.05
CA ILE A 207 19.14 5.32 -1.13
C ILE A 207 18.75 6.63 -1.83
N LEU A 208 18.58 7.72 -1.06
CA LEU A 208 18.26 9.02 -1.65
C LEU A 208 19.45 9.58 -2.46
N ALA A 209 20.67 9.40 -1.96
CA ALA A 209 21.91 9.79 -2.62
C ALA A 209 22.15 9.00 -3.91
N ASP A 210 21.97 7.68 -3.89
CA ASP A 210 22.08 6.80 -5.07
C ASP A 210 21.04 7.14 -6.15
N ALA A 211 19.90 7.69 -5.73
CA ALA A 211 18.89 8.22 -6.65
C ALA A 211 19.25 9.60 -7.25
N GLU A 212 20.34 10.21 -6.80
CA GLU A 212 20.76 11.59 -7.12
C GLU A 212 19.67 12.62 -6.82
N ILE A 213 18.92 12.40 -5.74
CA ILE A 213 17.87 13.31 -5.27
C ILE A 213 18.34 13.99 -4.00
N THR A 214 17.98 15.27 -3.84
CA THR A 214 18.27 16.03 -2.62
C THR A 214 16.98 16.45 -1.93
N GLU A 215 17.07 16.74 -0.63
CA GLU A 215 15.94 17.28 0.14
C GLU A 215 15.44 18.62 -0.43
N ASP A 216 16.34 19.45 -0.96
CA ASP A 216 15.97 20.70 -1.62
C ASP A 216 15.11 20.45 -2.88
N MET A 217 15.44 19.46 -3.70
CA MET A 217 14.61 19.08 -4.85
C MET A 217 13.19 18.67 -4.40
N LEU A 218 13.09 17.88 -3.32
CA LEU A 218 11.81 17.46 -2.75
C LEU A 218 11.02 18.66 -2.17
N LYS A 219 11.72 19.60 -1.51
CA LYS A 219 11.14 20.84 -0.97
C LYS A 219 10.60 21.74 -2.08
N ARG A 220 11.38 22.00 -3.14
CA ARG A 220 10.96 22.77 -4.32
C ARG A 220 9.76 22.13 -5.03
N ALA A 221 9.71 20.80 -5.06
CA ALA A 221 8.57 20.06 -5.58
C ALA A 221 7.35 20.04 -4.66
N ARG A 222 7.45 20.59 -3.43
CA ARG A 222 6.43 20.55 -2.38
C ARG A 222 6.00 19.12 -2.00
N ALA A 223 6.86 18.13 -2.23
CA ALA A 223 6.65 16.76 -1.82
C ALA A 223 6.79 16.68 -0.30
N GLN A 224 5.67 16.64 0.42
CA GLN A 224 5.65 16.73 1.89
C GLN A 224 6.43 15.59 2.55
N GLY A 225 6.38 14.39 2.00
CA GLY A 225 6.98 13.24 2.66
C GLY A 225 6.07 12.65 3.74
N THR A 226 6.28 11.38 4.07
CA THR A 226 5.62 10.71 5.21
C THR A 226 6.36 9.41 5.56
N ARG A 227 5.83 8.64 6.51
CA ARG A 227 6.20 7.25 6.80
C ARG A 227 5.13 6.29 6.30
N ARG A 228 5.53 5.12 5.81
CA ARG A 228 4.62 4.05 5.36
C ARG A 228 4.94 2.76 6.11
N VAL A 229 3.91 2.11 6.67
CA VAL A 229 4.05 0.76 7.22
C VAL A 229 4.40 -0.20 6.09
N ASP A 230 5.41 -1.00 6.31
CA ASP A 230 6.03 -1.91 5.36
C ASP A 230 5.67 -3.39 5.60
N ARG A 231 4.88 -3.68 6.64
CA ARG A 231 4.36 -5.01 6.96
C ARG A 231 2.86 -5.08 6.70
N ILE A 232 2.42 -6.17 6.07
CA ILE A 232 1.01 -6.54 5.95
C ILE A 232 0.79 -7.81 6.76
N PHE A 233 -0.26 -7.84 7.57
CA PHE A 233 -0.77 -9.04 8.19
C PHE A 233 -2.05 -9.48 7.47
N VAL A 234 -2.17 -10.77 7.18
CA VAL A 234 -3.28 -11.35 6.42
C VAL A 234 -3.97 -12.41 7.29
N ASP A 235 -4.64 -11.93 8.34
CA ASP A 235 -5.16 -12.80 9.41
C ASP A 235 -6.39 -13.62 8.98
N ASP A 236 -7.20 -13.09 8.06
CA ASP A 236 -8.45 -13.70 7.59
C ASP A 236 -8.31 -14.42 6.23
N LEU A 237 -7.09 -14.84 5.87
CA LEU A 237 -6.86 -15.58 4.64
C LEU A 237 -7.60 -16.93 4.65
N THR A 238 -8.47 -17.10 3.67
CA THR A 238 -9.18 -18.36 3.40
C THR A 238 -9.02 -18.76 1.94
N MET A 239 -9.01 -20.07 1.69
CA MET A 239 -8.87 -20.64 0.36
C MET A 239 -9.96 -21.66 0.11
N GLN A 240 -10.45 -21.70 -1.14
CA GLN A 240 -11.48 -22.66 -1.56
C GLN A 240 -11.13 -23.17 -2.97
N ALA A 241 -11.16 -24.50 -3.13
CA ALA A 241 -11.00 -25.12 -4.44
C ALA A 241 -12.16 -24.78 -5.38
N ASP A 242 -11.84 -24.63 -6.65
CA ASP A 242 -12.77 -24.35 -7.74
C ASP A 242 -12.35 -25.16 -8.97
N GLU A 243 -13.29 -25.45 -9.88
CA GLU A 243 -12.98 -26.18 -11.11
C GLU A 243 -11.90 -25.49 -11.95
N GLN A 244 -11.83 -24.15 -11.90
CA GLN A 244 -10.88 -23.36 -12.67
C GLN A 244 -9.60 -23.02 -11.89
N GLY A 245 -9.55 -23.28 -10.58
CA GLY A 245 -8.40 -22.95 -9.75
C GLY A 245 -8.68 -22.84 -8.25
N ILE A 246 -8.15 -21.80 -7.62
CA ILE A 246 -8.28 -21.59 -6.17
C ILE A 246 -8.78 -20.17 -5.89
N TRP A 247 -9.89 -20.06 -5.17
CA TRP A 247 -10.38 -18.80 -4.62
C TRP A 247 -9.60 -18.44 -3.36
N PHE A 248 -9.07 -17.22 -3.32
CA PHE A 248 -8.44 -16.61 -2.16
C PHE A 248 -9.33 -15.47 -1.65
N SER A 249 -9.64 -15.48 -0.35
CA SER A 249 -10.36 -14.36 0.30
C SER A 249 -9.57 -13.84 1.49
N PHE A 250 -9.36 -12.54 1.54
CA PHE A 250 -8.58 -11.87 2.60
C PHE A 250 -8.86 -10.37 2.64
N THR A 251 -8.52 -9.73 3.75
CA THR A 251 -8.70 -8.29 3.99
C THR A 251 -7.37 -7.59 4.09
N LEU A 252 -7.21 -6.45 3.41
CA LEU A 252 -5.99 -5.63 3.46
C LEU A 252 -6.26 -4.20 3.91
N PRO A 253 -5.32 -3.59 4.65
CA PRO A 253 -5.40 -2.19 5.03
C PRO A 253 -5.29 -1.25 3.82
N PRO A 254 -5.62 0.04 3.97
CA PRO A 254 -5.58 0.99 2.88
C PRO A 254 -4.15 1.16 2.36
N GLY A 255 -3.98 1.15 1.04
CA GLY A 255 -2.69 1.33 0.40
C GLY A 255 -1.80 0.08 0.36
N ALA A 256 -2.27 -1.07 0.86
CA ALA A 256 -1.73 -2.38 0.52
C ALA A 256 -2.35 -2.92 -0.78
N TYR A 257 -1.65 -3.83 -1.45
CA TYR A 257 -2.03 -4.36 -2.76
C TYR A 257 -2.27 -5.87 -2.67
N ALA A 258 -3.38 -6.34 -3.24
CA ALA A 258 -3.70 -7.78 -3.27
C ALA A 258 -2.63 -8.59 -4.05
N THR A 259 -2.04 -7.99 -5.09
CA THR A 259 -0.95 -8.60 -5.86
C THR A 259 0.26 -8.94 -5.00
N THR A 260 0.55 -8.15 -3.95
CA THR A 260 1.65 -8.42 -3.03
C THR A 260 1.43 -9.71 -2.23
N VAL A 261 0.19 -9.98 -1.81
CA VAL A 261 -0.15 -11.23 -1.12
C VAL A 261 -0.16 -12.39 -2.09
N LEU A 262 -0.83 -12.23 -3.24
CA LEU A 262 -0.95 -13.30 -4.24
C LEU A 262 0.39 -13.69 -4.84
N ARG A 263 1.36 -12.76 -4.91
CA ARG A 263 2.73 -13.06 -5.34
C ARG A 263 3.36 -14.18 -4.54
N GLU A 264 3.04 -14.32 -3.25
CA GLU A 264 3.56 -15.42 -2.41
C GLU A 264 3.05 -16.79 -2.86
N PHE A 265 1.87 -16.85 -3.50
CA PHE A 265 1.27 -18.08 -4.03
C PHE A 265 1.57 -18.31 -5.52
N MET A 266 1.96 -17.25 -6.23
CA MET A 266 2.25 -17.28 -7.66
C MET A 266 3.74 -17.44 -7.97
N LYS A 267 4.61 -17.59 -6.95
CA LYS A 267 6.05 -17.82 -7.19
C LYS A 267 6.19 -19.11 -8.00
N SER A 268 6.70 -18.99 -9.22
CA SER A 268 7.34 -20.13 -9.87
C SER A 268 8.50 -20.57 -8.99
N VAL A 269 8.71 -21.87 -8.85
CA VAL A 269 10.04 -22.36 -8.47
C VAL A 269 10.98 -21.77 -9.51
N ASP A 270 11.87 -20.87 -9.11
CA ASP A 270 12.93 -20.39 -9.98
C ASP A 270 13.73 -21.64 -10.39
N THR A 271 13.49 -22.12 -11.61
CA THR A 271 14.31 -23.15 -12.28
C THR A 271 15.59 -22.54 -12.80
#